data_AF-A0A0S2HVV5-F1
#
_entry.id   AF-A0A0S2HVV5-F1
#
_cell.length_a   1.000
_cell.length_b   1.000
_cell.length_c   1.000
_cell.angle_alpha   90.00
_cell.angle_beta   90.00
_cell.angle_gamma   90.00
#
_symmetry.space_group_name_H-M   'P 1'
#
loop_
_entity.id
_entity.type
_entity.pdbx_description
1 polymer ?
#
loop_
_entity_poly.entity_id
_entity_poly.type
_entity_poly.pdbx_seq_one_letter_code
_entity_poly.pdbx_strand_id
1 'polypeptide(L)'
;MSEIQHITGCPFCLNADHPLVFFASEYFRAIYNRAPILPGHTLVVPARHVAALDDLTITELEHIMVFTRKVNHIIKKLFPNEGFNWTLQDGQPAGQTIEHLHLHIIPRTEGDLPEPGDWYPKLQASKEKLIDSFSRPQHTEKELLHITEKLKSAAISNSNDFQS
;
A
#
# COMPACT_ATOMS: atom_id res chain seq x y z
N MET A 1 -7.73 -15.57 -18.10
CA MET A 1 -7.10 -14.43 -17.39
C MET A 1 -7.30 -13.20 -18.24
N SER A 2 -7.86 -12.12 -17.70
CA SER A 2 -7.91 -10.84 -18.42
C SER A 2 -6.50 -10.29 -18.59
N GLU A 3 -6.19 -9.76 -19.76
CA GLU A 3 -4.90 -9.12 -20.04
C GLU A 3 -4.63 -7.98 -19.04
N ILE A 4 -3.38 -7.88 -18.56
CA ILE A 4 -2.98 -6.80 -17.66
C ILE A 4 -3.01 -5.49 -18.46
N GLN A 5 -4.02 -4.67 -18.22
CA GLN A 5 -4.11 -3.36 -18.83
C GLN A 5 -3.32 -2.35 -17.99
N HIS A 6 -2.27 -1.78 -18.58
CA HIS A 6 -1.53 -0.65 -18.02
C HIS A 6 -1.98 0.65 -18.68
N ILE A 7 -2.18 1.70 -17.87
CA ILE A 7 -2.45 3.05 -18.36
C ILE A 7 -1.17 3.86 -18.33
N THR A 8 -0.81 4.45 -19.47
CA THR A 8 0.35 5.35 -19.58
C THR A 8 0.19 6.53 -18.62
N GLY A 9 1.21 6.78 -17.80
CA GLY A 9 1.21 7.87 -16.82
C GLY A 9 0.63 7.52 -15.45
N CYS A 10 0.02 6.34 -15.27
CA CYS A 10 -0.35 5.87 -13.94
C CYS A 10 0.92 5.48 -13.15
N PRO A 11 1.16 6.04 -11.94
CA PRO A 11 2.35 5.70 -11.14
C PRO A 11 2.31 4.28 -10.56
N PHE A 12 1.16 3.61 -10.63
CA PHE A 12 0.91 2.30 -10.01
C PHE A 12 0.79 1.15 -11.03
N CYS A 13 0.78 1.45 -12.34
CA CYS A 13 0.88 0.45 -13.40
C CYS A 13 2.32 -0.06 -13.56
N LEU A 14 2.77 -0.86 -12.59
CA LEU A 14 4.15 -1.34 -12.48
C LEU A 14 4.26 -2.85 -12.74
N ASN A 15 5.25 -3.23 -13.55
CA ASN A 15 5.61 -4.64 -13.73
C ASN A 15 6.16 -5.25 -12.43
N ALA A 16 6.14 -6.58 -12.33
CA ALA A 16 6.59 -7.29 -11.12
C ALA A 16 8.08 -7.07 -10.79
N ASP A 17 8.90 -6.85 -11.82
CA ASP A 17 10.34 -6.60 -11.76
C ASP A 17 10.70 -5.10 -11.62
N HIS A 18 9.70 -4.22 -11.54
CA HIS A 18 9.94 -2.78 -11.42
C HIS A 18 10.74 -2.46 -10.14
N PRO A 19 11.74 -1.55 -10.19
CA PRO A 19 12.63 -1.28 -9.04
C PRO A 19 11.92 -0.91 -7.74
N LEU A 20 10.77 -0.22 -7.83
CA LEU A 20 9.95 0.20 -6.68
C LEU A 20 9.04 -0.90 -6.09
N VAL A 21 8.89 -2.02 -6.78
CA VAL A 21 8.09 -3.17 -6.31
C VAL A 21 8.97 -4.06 -5.45
N PHE A 22 8.62 -4.24 -4.18
CA PHE A 22 9.39 -5.11 -3.28
C PHE A 22 8.81 -6.51 -3.14
N PHE A 23 7.54 -6.71 -3.48
CA PHE A 23 6.87 -7.99 -3.47
C PHE A 23 5.77 -8.01 -4.53
N ALA A 24 5.60 -9.12 -5.24
CA ALA A 24 4.65 -9.24 -6.34
C ALA A 24 4.05 -10.65 -6.39
N SER A 25 2.83 -10.73 -6.94
CA SER A 25 2.18 -11.97 -7.35
C SER A 25 1.69 -11.83 -8.79
N GLU A 26 0.91 -12.79 -9.29
CA GLU A 26 0.20 -12.63 -10.56
C GLU A 26 -0.71 -11.39 -10.54
N TYR A 27 -1.45 -11.18 -9.45
CA TYR A 27 -2.53 -10.20 -9.38
C TYR A 27 -2.17 -8.87 -8.71
N PHE A 28 -1.11 -8.83 -7.90
CA PHE A 28 -0.83 -7.67 -7.04
C PHE A 28 0.64 -7.27 -7.01
N ARG A 29 0.88 -6.01 -6.68
CA ARG A 29 2.19 -5.40 -6.41
C ARG A 29 2.18 -4.78 -5.02
N ALA A 30 3.29 -4.88 -4.31
CA ALA A 30 3.51 -4.16 -3.07
C ALA A 30 4.62 -3.13 -3.28
N ILE A 31 4.30 -1.87 -2.98
CA ILE A 31 5.22 -0.73 -3.13
C ILE A 31 5.25 0.09 -1.83
N TYR A 32 6.38 0.70 -1.53
CA TYR A 32 6.47 1.64 -0.41
C TYR A 32 5.86 2.99 -0.79
N ASN A 33 5.08 3.61 0.09
CA ASN A 33 4.45 4.89 -0.21
C ASN A 33 5.51 6.00 -0.29
N ARG A 34 5.47 6.81 -1.36
CA ARG A 34 6.37 7.96 -1.54
C ARG A 34 6.18 9.03 -0.47
N ALA A 35 4.94 9.24 -0.02
CA ALA A 35 4.60 10.13 1.08
C ALA A 35 4.02 9.29 2.24
N PRO A 36 4.86 8.58 3.02
CA PRO A 36 4.37 7.73 4.09
C PRO A 36 3.74 8.58 5.20
N ILE A 37 2.61 8.10 5.76
CA ILE A 37 1.99 8.73 6.94
C ILE A 37 2.83 8.42 8.17
N LEU A 38 3.25 7.16 8.29
CA LEU A 38 4.19 6.65 9.28
C LEU A 38 5.21 5.74 8.58
N PRO A 39 6.41 5.53 9.17
CA PRO A 39 7.37 4.57 8.65
C PRO A 39 6.73 3.20 8.41
N GLY A 40 6.99 2.60 7.24
CA GLY A 40 6.40 1.32 6.85
C GLY A 40 5.10 1.43 6.06
N HIS A 41 4.52 2.63 5.89
CA HIS A 41 3.34 2.85 5.06
C HIS A 41 3.56 2.31 3.64
N THR A 42 2.85 1.23 3.33
CA THR A 42 2.93 0.46 2.10
C THR A 42 1.61 0.47 1.36
N LEU A 43 1.66 0.35 0.04
CA LEU A 43 0.49 0.17 -0.81
C LEU A 43 0.49 -1.24 -1.41
N VAL A 44 -0.66 -1.90 -1.37
CA VAL A 44 -0.97 -3.08 -2.18
C VAL A 44 -1.85 -2.64 -3.34
N VAL A 45 -1.36 -2.86 -4.54
CA VAL A 45 -1.98 -2.37 -5.78
C VAL A 45 -2.29 -3.57 -6.69
N PRO A 46 -3.49 -3.68 -7.28
CA PRO A 46 -3.76 -4.63 -8.35
C PRO A 46 -2.81 -4.40 -9.53
N ALA A 47 -2.31 -5.48 -10.14
CA ALA A 47 -1.42 -5.41 -11.30
C ALA A 47 -2.15 -4.83 -12.52
N ARG A 48 -3.43 -5.20 -12.70
CA ARG A 48 -4.32 -4.59 -13.68
C ARG A 48 -4.78 -3.22 -13.18
N HIS A 49 -4.88 -2.25 -14.08
CA HIS A 49 -5.44 -0.95 -13.74
C HIS A 49 -6.95 -1.06 -13.51
N VAL A 50 -7.37 -0.84 -12.27
CA VAL A 50 -8.78 -0.78 -11.83
C VAL A 50 -8.94 0.37 -10.87
N ALA A 51 -10.07 1.08 -10.91
CA ALA A 51 -10.25 2.27 -10.08
C ALA A 51 -10.92 1.93 -8.74
N ALA A 52 -11.88 1.01 -8.74
CA ALA A 52 -12.72 0.66 -7.60
C ALA A 52 -12.55 -0.80 -7.15
N LEU A 53 -13.02 -1.11 -5.94
CA LEU A 53 -13.03 -2.49 -5.43
C LEU A 53 -13.92 -3.40 -6.29
N ASP A 54 -15.05 -2.87 -6.77
CA ASP A 54 -16.03 -3.58 -7.61
C ASP A 54 -15.48 -3.91 -9.01
N ASP A 55 -14.40 -3.26 -9.45
CA ASP A 55 -13.75 -3.54 -10.74
C ASP A 55 -12.81 -4.76 -10.68
N LEU A 56 -12.53 -5.28 -9.47
CA LEU A 56 -11.75 -6.50 -9.29
C LEU A 56 -12.54 -7.73 -9.76
N THR A 57 -11.84 -8.66 -10.37
CA THR A 57 -12.37 -10.01 -10.61
C THR A 57 -12.54 -10.75 -9.28
N ILE A 58 -13.41 -11.76 -9.26
CA ILE A 58 -13.60 -12.62 -8.08
C ILE A 58 -12.27 -13.22 -7.61
N THR A 59 -11.42 -13.67 -8.54
CA THR A 59 -10.10 -14.20 -8.21
C THR A 59 -9.20 -13.14 -7.56
N GLU A 60 -9.17 -11.91 -8.06
CA GLU A 60 -8.41 -10.83 -7.42
C GLU A 60 -8.94 -10.53 -6.01
N LEU A 61 -10.26 -10.48 -5.82
CA LEU A 61 -10.90 -10.30 -4.50
C LEU A 61 -10.52 -11.40 -3.51
N GLU A 62 -10.49 -12.66 -3.92
CA GLU A 62 -10.08 -13.78 -3.08
C GLU A 62 -8.59 -13.69 -2.67
N HIS A 63 -7.75 -13.12 -3.54
CA HIS A 63 -6.30 -13.09 -3.34
C HIS A 63 -5.78 -11.83 -2.64
N ILE A 64 -6.51 -10.72 -2.65
CA ILE A 64 -6.02 -9.43 -2.12
C ILE A 64 -5.62 -9.55 -0.65
N MET A 65 -6.43 -10.21 0.19
CA MET A 65 -6.17 -10.33 1.62
C MET A 65 -5.04 -11.31 1.93
N VAL A 66 -4.92 -12.39 1.16
CA VAL A 66 -3.80 -13.34 1.28
C VAL A 66 -2.48 -12.66 0.91
N PHE A 67 -2.47 -11.88 -0.18
CA PHE A 67 -1.30 -11.12 -0.59
C PHE A 67 -0.94 -10.05 0.45
N THR A 68 -1.92 -9.28 0.91
CA THR A 68 -1.77 -8.23 1.93
C THR A 68 -1.22 -8.79 3.24
N ARG A 69 -1.69 -9.98 3.66
CA ARG A 69 -1.12 -10.68 4.82
C ARG A 69 0.36 -10.96 4.63
N LYS A 70 0.80 -11.46 3.47
CA LYS A 70 2.22 -11.72 3.19
C LYS A 70 3.04 -10.43 3.23
N VAL A 71 2.54 -9.36 2.60
CA VAL A 71 3.14 -8.02 2.65
C VAL A 71 3.30 -7.54 4.09
N ASN A 72 2.28 -7.72 4.92
CA ASN A 72 2.33 -7.37 6.33
C ASN A 72 3.50 -8.06 7.05
N HIS A 73 3.70 -9.37 6.84
CA HIS A 73 4.82 -10.09 7.47
C HIS A 73 6.20 -9.56 7.03
N ILE A 74 6.32 -9.02 5.82
CA ILE A 74 7.55 -8.39 5.34
C ILE A 74 7.77 -7.08 6.10
N ILE A 75 6.75 -6.24 6.19
CA ILE A 75 6.79 -4.96 6.90
C ILE A 75 7.16 -5.17 8.38
N LYS A 76 6.61 -6.20 9.03
CA LYS A 76 6.87 -6.52 10.44
C LYS A 76 8.34 -6.74 10.78
N LYS A 77 9.18 -7.11 9.80
CA LYS A 77 10.62 -7.37 10.00
C LYS A 77 11.46 -6.10 10.06
N LEU A 78 10.96 -4.99 9.51
CA LEU A 78 11.76 -3.77 9.29
C LEU A 78 11.26 -2.54 10.04
N PHE A 79 9.98 -2.53 10.41
CA PHE A 79 9.35 -1.36 11.03
C PHE A 79 8.73 -1.73 12.37
N PRO A 80 8.78 -0.83 13.37
CA PRO A 80 8.00 -0.99 14.59
C PRO A 80 6.51 -1.20 14.28
N ASN A 81 5.91 -2.21 14.91
CA ASN A 81 4.54 -2.58 14.65
C ASN A 81 3.94 -3.29 15.87
N GLU A 82 2.89 -2.70 16.42
CA GLU A 82 2.04 -3.24 17.48
C GLU A 82 0.59 -3.36 16.99
N GLY A 83 0.25 -2.64 15.93
CA GLY A 83 -1.01 -2.72 15.21
C GLY A 83 -0.85 -2.26 13.77
N PHE A 84 -1.96 -2.26 13.02
CA PHE A 84 -1.97 -1.76 11.64
C PHE A 84 -3.30 -1.07 11.33
N ASN A 85 -3.24 -0.02 10.51
CA ASN A 85 -4.41 0.42 9.75
C ASN A 85 -4.34 -0.15 8.34
N TRP A 86 -5.44 -0.80 7.94
CA TRP A 86 -5.64 -1.30 6.58
C TRP A 86 -6.79 -0.49 6.02
N THR A 87 -6.52 0.37 5.05
CA THR A 87 -7.52 1.32 4.56
C THR A 87 -7.56 1.32 3.04
N LEU A 88 -8.76 1.18 2.51
CA LEU A 88 -9.05 1.30 1.09
C LEU A 88 -9.87 2.58 0.89
N GLN A 89 -9.41 3.44 0.00
CA GLN A 89 -10.13 4.66 -0.39
C GLN A 89 -10.71 4.42 -1.78
N ASP A 90 -11.98 4.07 -1.83
CA ASP A 90 -12.69 3.74 -3.07
C ASP A 90 -13.50 4.96 -3.57
N GLY A 91 -12.98 5.62 -4.61
CA GLY A 91 -13.52 6.84 -5.17
C GLY A 91 -13.03 8.15 -4.51
N GLN A 92 -13.11 9.24 -5.27
CA GLN A 92 -12.71 10.59 -4.82
C GLN A 92 -13.35 11.01 -3.48
N PRO A 93 -14.66 10.79 -3.22
CA PRO A 93 -15.26 11.15 -1.92
C PRO A 93 -14.69 10.38 -0.73
N ALA A 94 -14.13 9.18 -0.94
CA ALA A 94 -13.44 8.40 0.08
C ALA A 94 -11.97 8.84 0.28
N GLY A 95 -11.49 9.80 -0.52
CA GLY A 95 -10.13 10.34 -0.46
C GLY A 95 -9.16 9.74 -1.48
N GLN A 96 -9.63 8.97 -2.46
CA GLN A 96 -8.76 8.41 -3.49
C GLN A 96 -8.16 9.51 -4.36
N THR A 97 -6.83 9.65 -4.36
CA THR A 97 -6.12 10.69 -5.13
C THR A 97 -5.60 10.19 -6.48
N ILE A 98 -5.39 8.88 -6.62
CA ILE A 98 -4.97 8.20 -7.84
C ILE A 98 -6.01 7.14 -8.16
N GLU A 99 -6.61 7.22 -9.36
CA GLU A 99 -7.67 6.32 -9.86
C GLU A 99 -7.14 4.93 -10.27
N HIS A 100 -6.27 4.36 -9.43
CA HIS A 100 -5.86 2.98 -9.48
C HIS A 100 -5.94 2.47 -8.05
N LEU A 101 -6.87 1.56 -7.78
CA LEU A 101 -7.17 1.01 -6.46
C LEU A 101 -5.88 0.64 -5.72
N HIS A 102 -5.76 1.07 -4.47
CA HIS A 102 -4.62 0.73 -3.64
C HIS A 102 -5.03 0.63 -2.17
N LEU A 103 -4.71 -0.51 -1.57
CA LEU A 103 -4.90 -0.75 -0.15
C LEU A 103 -3.68 -0.23 0.60
N HIS A 104 -3.89 0.72 1.50
CA HIS A 104 -2.86 1.21 2.40
C HIS A 104 -2.68 0.24 3.56
N ILE A 105 -1.43 -0.06 3.89
CA ILE A 105 -1.02 -0.81 5.09
C ILE A 105 -0.08 0.10 5.88
N ILE A 106 -0.53 0.55 7.04
CA ILE A 106 0.21 1.51 7.86
C ILE A 106 0.50 0.85 9.21
N PRO A 107 1.76 0.53 9.54
CA PRO A 107 2.13 0.05 10.86
C PRO A 107 1.84 1.10 11.92
N ARG A 108 1.41 0.63 13.08
CA ARG A 108 1.06 1.46 14.23
C ARG A 108 1.85 1.04 15.45
N THR A 109 2.19 2.00 16.30
CA THR A 109 2.78 1.79 17.62
C THR A 109 2.05 2.60 18.67
N GLU A 110 2.12 2.21 19.93
CA GLU A 110 1.62 3.03 21.02
C GLU A 110 2.17 4.47 20.94
N GLY A 111 1.27 5.45 21.07
CA GLY A 111 1.59 6.88 21.05
C GLY A 111 1.80 7.54 19.68
N ASP A 112 1.65 6.82 18.55
CA ASP A 112 1.75 7.43 17.21
C ASP A 112 0.49 8.23 16.78
N LEU A 113 -0.64 7.96 17.43
CA LEU A 113 -1.81 8.82 17.52
C LEU A 113 -2.01 9.22 18.98
N PRO A 114 -2.49 10.45 19.26
CA PRO A 114 -2.74 10.88 20.63
C PRO A 114 -3.74 9.96 21.35
N GLU A 115 -4.83 9.54 20.69
CA GLU A 115 -5.78 8.55 21.21
C GLU A 115 -6.31 7.56 20.13
N PRO A 116 -6.70 6.32 20.51
CA PRO A 116 -7.39 5.34 19.64
C PRO A 116 -8.79 5.82 19.17
N GLY A 117 -8.82 6.78 18.25
CA GLY A 117 -10.06 7.41 17.79
C GLY A 117 -9.88 8.77 17.15
N ASP A 118 -8.69 9.37 17.27
CA ASP A 118 -8.38 10.72 16.76
C ASP A 118 -8.50 10.88 15.24
N TRP A 119 -8.71 9.79 14.52
CA TRP A 119 -9.04 9.88 13.11
C TRP A 119 -10.38 10.60 12.89
N TYR A 120 -11.41 10.34 13.71
CA TYR A 120 -12.76 10.90 13.49
C TYR A 120 -12.76 12.43 13.68
N PRO A 121 -12.19 13.00 14.77
CA PRO A 121 -12.10 14.45 14.93
C PRO A 121 -11.27 15.10 13.83
N LYS A 122 -10.15 14.49 13.42
CA LYS A 122 -9.33 15.00 12.30
C LYS A 122 -10.11 15.02 10.99
N LEU A 123 -10.88 13.97 10.67
CA LEU A 123 -11.74 13.96 9.48
C LEU A 123 -12.84 15.02 9.55
N GLN A 124 -13.50 15.16 10.71
CA GLN A 124 -14.53 16.19 10.90
C GLN A 124 -13.98 17.61 10.77
N ALA A 125 -12.72 17.83 11.18
CA ALA A 125 -12.01 19.09 11.03
C ALA A 125 -11.45 19.30 9.60
N SER A 126 -11.21 18.23 8.84
CA SER A 126 -10.59 18.27 7.51
C SER A 126 -11.57 18.64 6.38
N LYS A 127 -12.74 19.23 6.70
CA LYS A 127 -13.79 19.59 5.72
C LYS A 127 -13.30 20.42 4.53
N GLU A 128 -12.12 21.04 4.63
CA GLU A 128 -11.53 21.88 3.57
C GLU A 128 -10.19 21.36 3.01
N LYS A 129 -9.56 20.32 3.59
CA LYS A 129 -8.25 19.81 3.14
C LYS A 129 -8.17 18.29 3.20
N LEU A 130 -7.76 17.67 2.11
CA LEU A 130 -7.54 16.23 2.03
C LEU A 130 -6.40 15.80 2.95
N ILE A 131 -6.63 14.75 3.74
CA ILE A 131 -5.62 14.15 4.62
C ILE A 131 -4.51 13.49 3.78
N ASP A 132 -4.88 12.83 2.69
CA ASP A 132 -3.94 12.37 1.68
C ASP A 132 -3.91 13.35 0.50
N SER A 133 -2.72 13.87 0.19
CA SER A 133 -2.55 14.85 -0.89
C SER A 133 -1.11 14.86 -1.40
N PHE A 134 -0.94 15.31 -2.65
CA PHE A 134 0.38 15.46 -3.28
C PHE A 134 1.30 16.48 -2.58
N SER A 135 0.77 17.30 -1.68
CA SER A 135 1.51 18.34 -0.95
C SER A 135 2.31 17.81 0.26
N ARG A 136 2.12 16.54 0.64
CA ARG A 136 2.81 15.92 1.77
C ARG A 136 4.30 15.75 1.47
N PRO A 137 5.20 15.82 2.47
CA PRO A 137 6.61 15.53 2.27
C PRO A 137 6.82 14.17 1.62
N GLN A 138 7.63 14.14 0.57
CA GLN A 138 7.89 12.95 -0.24
C GLN A 138 9.33 12.51 -0.05
N HIS A 139 9.53 11.20 0.02
CA HIS A 139 10.86 10.62 -0.13
C HIS A 139 11.41 10.89 -1.53
N THR A 140 12.72 11.15 -1.57
CA THR A 140 13.48 11.16 -2.81
C THR A 140 13.49 9.77 -3.44
N GLU A 141 13.76 9.71 -4.74
CA GLU A 141 13.86 8.43 -5.44
C GLU A 141 14.95 7.51 -4.84
N LYS A 142 16.09 8.09 -4.44
CA LYS A 142 17.18 7.35 -3.80
C LYS A 142 16.76 6.72 -2.48
N GLU A 143 16.02 7.45 -1.65
CA GLU A 143 15.50 6.93 -0.39
C GLU A 143 14.49 5.81 -0.62
N LEU A 144 13.59 5.98 -1.59
CA LEU A 144 12.62 4.95 -1.94
C LEU A 144 13.29 3.66 -2.39
N LEU A 145 14.26 3.75 -3.31
CA LEU A 145 14.99 2.57 -3.77
C LEU A 145 15.72 1.88 -2.62
N HIS A 146 16.37 2.64 -1.74
CA HIS A 146 17.04 2.08 -0.55
C HIS A 146 16.10 1.34 0.39
N ILE A 147 14.92 1.91 0.66
CA ILE A 147 13.89 1.27 1.51
C ILE A 147 13.35 0.01 0.82
N THR A 148 13.05 0.10 -0.47
CA THR A 148 12.53 -1.01 -1.28
C THR A 148 13.50 -2.19 -1.33
N GLU A 149 14.81 -1.96 -1.45
CA GLU A 149 15.80 -3.04 -1.43
C GLU A 149 15.87 -3.76 -0.07
N LYS A 150 15.70 -3.04 1.04
CA LYS A 150 15.58 -3.68 2.36
C LYS A 150 14.33 -4.54 2.45
N LEU A 151 13.20 -4.05 1.94
CA LEU A 151 11.94 -4.80 1.88
C LEU A 151 12.04 -6.05 1.00
N LYS A 152 12.69 -5.98 -0.17
CA LYS A 152 12.99 -7.15 -1.01
C LYS A 152 13.81 -8.19 -0.26
N SER A 153 14.86 -7.75 0.42
CA SER A 153 15.69 -8.64 1.25
C SER A 153 14.88 -9.34 2.34
N ALA A 154 13.98 -8.60 3.01
CA ALA A 154 13.08 -9.17 4.00
C ALA A 154 12.04 -10.14 3.38
N ALA A 155 11.59 -9.89 2.15
CA ALA A 155 10.65 -10.76 1.43
C ALA A 155 11.25 -12.14 1.10
N ILE A 156 12.52 -12.19 0.67
CA ILE A 156 13.21 -13.44 0.33
C ILE A 156 13.29 -14.36 1.56
N SER A 157 13.57 -13.79 2.74
CA SER A 157 13.61 -14.56 3.99
C SER A 157 12.24 -15.15 4.41
N ASN A 158 11.13 -14.66 3.86
CA ASN A 158 9.75 -15.07 4.17
C ASN A 158 9.26 -16.24 3.30
N SER A 159 9.92 -16.53 2.17
CA SER A 159 9.50 -17.61 1.25
C SER A 159 9.40 -18.99 1.93
N ASN A 160 10.19 -19.19 2.99
CA ASN A 160 10.22 -20.41 3.77
C ASN A 160 9.06 -20.51 4.79
N ASP A 161 8.40 -19.39 5.10
CA ASP A 161 7.39 -19.31 6.17
C ASP A 161 5.94 -19.51 5.66
N PHE A 162 5.74 -19.55 4.34
CA PHE A 162 4.41 -19.64 3.70
C PHE A 162 4.16 -20.96 2.95
N GLN A 163 4.99 -21.98 3.17
CA GLN A 163 4.80 -23.35 2.63
C GLN A 163 4.03 -24.27 3.60
N SER A 164 3.44 -23.75 4.67
CA SER A 164 2.62 -24.50 5.64
C SER A 164 1.12 -24.24 5.49
#